data_AF-A0A6A0B2Y2-F1
#
_entry.id   AF-A0A6A0B2Y2-F1
#
_cell.length_a   1.000
_cell.length_b   1.000
_cell.length_c   1.000
_cell.angle_alpha   90.00
_cell.angle_beta   90.00
_cell.angle_gamma   90.00
#
_symmetry.space_group_name_H-M   'P 1'
#
loop_
_entity.id
_entity.type
_entity.pdbx_description
1 polymer ?
#
loop_
_entity_poly.entity_id
_entity_poly.type
_entity_poly.pdbx_seq_one_letter_code
_entity_poly.pdbx_strand_id
1 'polypeptide(L)'
;MRRAAIVSAPVRIADAETVRLLKPGDRVDVIAVSSASAGEPPGRGTSIDDRTSRGPDARIIVAGARVTAVPRAAEGLQDGGALIVLAVPRSVATALAGAGATSRLAVALC
;
A
#
# COMPACT_ATOMS: atom_id res chain seq x y z
N MET A 1 14.73 25.30 7.58
CA MET A 1 14.11 24.09 6.99
C MET A 1 12.61 24.35 6.83
N ARG A 2 12.04 24.27 5.62
CA ARG A 2 10.58 24.40 5.46
C ARG A 2 9.93 23.13 6.01
N ARG A 3 9.02 23.28 6.97
CA ARG A 3 8.21 22.16 7.47
C ARG A 3 7.35 21.65 6.31
N ALA A 4 7.45 20.37 5.97
CA ALA A 4 6.65 19.80 4.88
C ALA A 4 5.16 19.97 5.20
N ALA A 5 4.39 20.50 4.25
CA ALA A 5 2.95 20.65 4.42
C ALA A 5 2.30 19.26 4.54
N ILE A 6 1.60 19.04 5.66
CA ILE A 6 0.81 17.83 5.90
C ILE A 6 -0.52 17.96 5.16
N VAL A 7 -0.91 16.89 4.48
CA VAL A 7 -2.16 16.78 3.73
C VAL A 7 -2.90 15.51 4.16
N SER A 8 -4.22 15.51 3.94
CA SER A 8 -5.04 14.29 4.02
C SER A 8 -4.96 13.53 2.70
N ALA A 9 -4.46 12.29 2.75
CA ALA A 9 -4.34 11.42 1.59
C ALA A 9 -5.30 10.23 1.72
N PRO A 10 -6.32 10.09 0.85
CA PRO A 10 -7.11 8.86 0.78
C PRO A 10 -6.26 7.74 0.16
N VAL A 11 -6.25 6.57 0.80
CA VAL A 11 -5.46 5.41 0.39
C VAL A 11 -6.37 4.19 0.38
N ARG A 12 -6.39 3.48 -0.75
CA ARG A 12 -7.11 2.21 -0.89
C ARG A 12 -6.21 1.05 -0.48
N ILE A 13 -6.70 0.22 0.45
CA ILE A 13 -6.03 -0.95 0.96
C ILE A 13 -6.74 -2.19 0.42
N ALA A 14 -5.96 -3.17 -0.03
CA ALA A 14 -6.49 -4.37 -0.65
C ALA A 14 -7.27 -5.26 0.33
N ASP A 15 -6.88 -5.28 1.60
CA ASP A 15 -7.52 -6.08 2.65
C ASP A 15 -8.51 -5.23 3.48
N ALA A 16 -9.80 -5.43 3.24
CA ALA A 16 -10.85 -4.67 3.94
C ALA A 16 -11.00 -5.09 5.42
N GLU A 17 -10.74 -6.35 5.76
CA GLU A 17 -10.88 -6.84 7.13
C GLU A 17 -9.86 -6.19 8.07
N THR A 18 -8.61 -6.04 7.63
CA THR A 18 -7.56 -5.29 8.35
C THR A 18 -7.98 -3.84 8.57
N VAL A 19 -8.56 -3.19 7.55
CA VAL A 19 -9.04 -1.80 7.67
C VAL A 19 -10.15 -1.66 8.70
N ARG A 20 -11.02 -2.67 8.86
CA ARG A 20 -12.09 -2.65 9.87
C ARG A 20 -11.58 -2.67 11.31
N LEU A 21 -10.32 -3.06 11.52
CA LEU A 21 -9.68 -3.02 12.84
C LEU A 21 -9.17 -1.60 13.19
N LEU A 22 -8.93 -0.75 12.19
CA LEU A 22 -8.34 0.55 12.36
C LEU A 22 -9.32 1.59 12.92
N LYS A 23 -8.78 2.52 13.69
CA LYS A 23 -9.48 3.68 14.25
C LYS A 23 -8.72 4.97 13.90
N PRO A 24 -9.43 6.10 13.78
CA PRO A 24 -8.77 7.40 13.74
C PRO A 24 -7.85 7.58 14.95
N GLY A 25 -6.60 7.97 14.69
CA GLY A 25 -5.54 8.07 15.71
C GLY A 25 -4.49 6.97 15.63
N ASP A 26 -4.80 5.81 15.03
CA ASP A 26 -3.85 4.72 14.84
C ASP A 26 -2.66 5.15 13.98
N ARG A 27 -1.53 4.49 14.20
CA ARG A 27 -0.35 4.61 13.33
C ARG A 27 -0.18 3.33 12.53
N VAL A 28 0.10 3.51 11.24
CA VAL A 28 0.27 2.40 10.33
C VAL A 28 1.48 2.58 9.43
N ASP A 29 2.09 1.46 9.09
CA ASP A 29 3.01 1.35 7.96
C ASP A 29 2.21 0.97 6.72
N VAL A 30 2.49 1.62 5.58
CA VAL A 30 1.86 1.29 4.30
C VAL A 30 2.87 0.59 3.41
N ILE A 31 2.50 -0.60 2.95
CA ILE A 31 3.35 -1.48 2.17
C ILE A 31 2.74 -1.61 0.77
N ALA A 32 3.54 -1.34 -0.26
CA ALA A 32 3.18 -1.63 -1.64
C ALA A 32 3.71 -3.02 -2.00
N VAL A 33 2.83 -3.85 -2.53
CA VAL A 33 3.12 -5.20 -2.99
C VAL A 33 2.87 -5.24 -4.50
N SER A 34 3.95 -5.32 -5.27
CA SER A 34 3.87 -5.50 -6.72
C SER A 34 3.70 -6.98 -7.02
N SER A 35 2.65 -7.33 -7.75
CA SER A 35 2.60 -8.64 -8.40
C SER A 35 3.64 -8.61 -9.52
N ALA A 36 4.74 -9.34 -9.34
CA ALA A 36 5.66 -9.58 -10.44
C ALA A 36 4.83 -10.10 -11.62
N SER A 37 4.93 -9.44 -12.78
CA SER A 37 4.20 -9.82 -13.98
C SER A 37 4.38 -11.32 -14.23
N ALA A 38 3.29 -12.07 -14.13
CA ALA A 38 3.20 -13.41 -14.68
C ALA A 38 3.22 -13.25 -16.22
N GLY A 39 4.40 -13.07 -16.78
CA GLY A 39 4.57 -12.66 -18.18
C GLY A 39 5.96 -12.91 -18.77
N GLU A 40 6.99 -13.17 -17.96
CA GLU A 40 8.23 -13.73 -18.49
C GLU A 40 8.00 -15.24 -18.73
N PRO A 41 7.99 -15.73 -19.99
CA PRO A 41 8.10 -17.17 -20.20
C PRO A 41 9.41 -17.63 -19.56
N PRO A 42 9.47 -18.82 -18.93
CA PRO A 42 10.73 -19.34 -18.40
C PRO A 42 11.71 -19.45 -19.58
N GLY A 43 12.63 -18.49 -19.66
CA GLY A 43 13.73 -18.54 -20.59
C GLY A 43 14.49 -19.81 -20.29
N ARG A 44 14.50 -20.74 -21.25
CA ARG A 44 15.28 -21.97 -21.17
C ARG A 44 16.77 -21.58 -21.12
N GLY A 45 17.31 -21.42 -19.92
CA GLY A 45 18.65 -20.90 -19.70
C GLY A 45 19.21 -21.39 -18.38
N THR A 46 20.27 -22.17 -18.48
CA THR A 46 21.01 -22.89 -17.46
C THR A 46 21.77 -21.96 -16.52
N SER A 47 21.49 -22.01 -15.21
CA SER A 47 22.49 -21.78 -14.14
C SER A 47 21.94 -22.31 -12.82
N ILE A 48 22.79 -23.00 -12.05
CA ILE A 48 22.47 -23.69 -10.78
C ILE A 48 22.39 -22.68 -9.61
N ASP A 49 22.28 -21.39 -9.93
CA ASP A 49 22.18 -20.28 -8.99
C ASP A 49 20.75 -19.72 -8.92
N ASP A 50 19.72 -20.54 -9.22
CA ASP A 50 18.30 -20.13 -9.23
C ASP A 50 17.73 -20.00 -7.81
N ARG A 51 18.26 -19.05 -7.05
CA ARG A 51 17.77 -18.67 -5.72
C ARG A 51 16.74 -17.54 -5.77
N THR A 52 16.11 -17.32 -6.93
CA THR A 52 15.14 -16.24 -7.09
C THR A 52 13.78 -16.81 -7.48
N SER A 53 13.16 -17.53 -6.54
CA SER A 53 11.73 -17.35 -6.31
C SER A 53 11.52 -15.87 -6.08
N ARG A 54 11.28 -15.10 -7.15
CA ARG A 54 11.02 -13.67 -7.11
C ARG A 54 9.61 -13.52 -6.56
N GLY A 55 9.51 -13.68 -5.24
CA GLY A 55 8.30 -13.35 -4.49
C GLY A 55 7.87 -11.92 -4.82
N PRO A 56 6.61 -11.57 -4.54
CA PRO A 56 6.11 -10.24 -4.83
C PRO A 56 7.04 -9.18 -4.21
N ASP A 57 7.44 -8.18 -5.00
CA ASP A 57 8.30 -7.10 -4.55
C ASP A 57 7.49 -6.23 -3.57
N ALA A 58 7.80 -6.35 -2.29
CA ALA A 58 7.13 -5.64 -1.22
C ALA A 58 8.05 -4.55 -0.66
N ARG A 59 7.55 -3.31 -0.59
CA ARG A 59 8.28 -2.18 -0.03
C ARG A 59 7.40 -1.26 0.81
N ILE A 60 7.95 -0.73 1.88
CA ILE A 60 7.27 0.26 2.72
C ILE A 60 7.33 1.62 2.02
N ILE A 61 6.18 2.25 1.83
CA ILE A 61 6.05 3.59 1.23
C ILE A 61 6.11 4.68 2.31
N VAL A 62 5.49 4.41 3.46
CA VAL A 62 5.52 5.30 4.62
C VAL A 62 5.42 4.46 5.89
N ALA A 63 6.18 4.87 6.90
CA ALA A 63 6.13 4.28 8.23
C ALA A 63 5.45 5.21 9.25
N GLY A 64 4.66 4.63 10.16
CA GLY A 64 4.02 5.34 11.28
C GLY A 64 3.08 6.47 10.89
N ALA A 65 2.45 6.40 9.72
CA ALA A 65 1.49 7.38 9.24
C ALA A 65 0.23 7.37 10.11
N ARG A 66 -0.29 8.54 10.48
CA ARG A 66 -1.50 8.64 11.29
C ARG A 66 -2.74 8.48 10.44
N VAL A 67 -3.63 7.58 10.84
CA VAL A 67 -4.99 7.45 10.31
C VAL A 67 -5.83 8.61 10.84
N THR A 68 -6.37 9.44 9.93
CA THR A 68 -7.28 10.55 10.28
C THR A 68 -8.74 10.19 10.11
N ALA A 69 -9.06 9.25 9.21
CA ALA A 69 -10.40 8.73 9.02
C ALA A 69 -10.36 7.32 8.45
N VAL A 70 -11.41 6.54 8.76
CA VAL A 70 -11.69 5.24 8.13
C VAL A 70 -13.10 5.33 7.54
N PRO A 71 -13.23 5.78 6.27
CA PRO A 71 -14.54 5.91 5.62
C PRO A 71 -15.25 4.56 5.52
N ARG A 72 -16.56 4.55 5.78
CA ARG A 72 -17.38 3.36 5.54
C ARG A 72 -17.34 3.03 4.06
N ALA A 73 -17.20 1.74 3.74
CA ALA A 73 -17.25 1.27 2.36
C ALA A 73 -18.61 1.67 1.75
N ALA A 74 -18.58 2.27 0.56
CA ALA A 74 -19.79 2.49 -0.20
C ALA A 74 -20.32 1.14 -0.69
N GLU A 75 -21.63 0.92 -0.57
CA GLU A 75 -22.27 -0.32 -1.03
C GLU A 75 -22.07 -0.48 -2.55
N GLY A 76 -21.68 -1.70 -2.99
CA GLY A 76 -21.54 -2.04 -4.41
C GLY A 76 -20.14 -1.95 -5.03
N LEU A 77 -19.07 -1.73 -4.25
CA LEU A 77 -17.71 -1.69 -4.78
C LEU A 77 -17.09 -3.10 -4.85
N GLN A 78 -17.06 -3.66 -6.06
CA GLN A 78 -16.70 -5.06 -6.39
C GLN A 78 -15.25 -5.47 -6.02
N ASP A 79 -14.35 -4.52 -5.79
CA ASP A 79 -12.89 -4.73 -5.75
C ASP A 79 -12.32 -5.19 -4.39
N GLY A 80 -13.16 -5.53 -3.41
CA GLY A 80 -12.75 -6.18 -2.14
C GLY A 80 -11.90 -5.34 -1.17
N GLY A 81 -11.30 -4.23 -1.60
CA GLY A 81 -10.50 -3.33 -0.76
C GLY A 81 -11.29 -2.21 -0.10
N ALA A 82 -10.75 -1.66 1.01
CA ALA A 82 -11.33 -0.57 1.79
C ALA A 82 -10.46 0.71 1.75
N LEU A 83 -11.02 1.83 2.20
CA LEU A 83 -10.36 3.14 2.16
C LEU A 83 -9.99 3.61 3.57
N ILE A 84 -8.81 4.22 3.70
CA ILE A 84 -8.39 4.98 4.88
C ILE A 84 -7.90 6.35 4.45
N VAL A 85 -7.85 7.31 5.37
CA VAL A 85 -7.28 8.63 5.14
C VAL A 85 -6.09 8.81 6.07
N LEU A 86 -4.95 9.21 5.52
CA LEU A 86 -3.70 9.39 6.26
C LEU A 86 -3.30 10.87 6.31
N ALA A 87 -2.76 11.31 7.45
CA ALA A 87 -2.03 12.58 7.56
C ALA A 87 -0.57 12.36 7.18
N VAL A 88 -0.16 12.85 6.01
CA VAL A 88 1.17 12.62 5.44
C VAL A 88 1.74 13.88 4.79
N PRO A 89 3.06 14.01 4.61
CA PRO A 89 3.64 15.04 3.75
C PRO A 89 3.14 14.93 2.31
N ARG A 90 3.02 16.06 1.60
CA ARG A 90 2.53 16.07 0.20
C ARG A 90 3.30 15.13 -0.74
N SER A 91 4.63 15.05 -0.63
CA SER A 91 5.43 14.12 -1.44
C SER A 91 5.09 12.65 -1.18
N VAL A 92 4.76 12.31 0.07
CA VAL A 92 4.34 10.94 0.45
C VAL A 92 2.96 10.64 -0.10
N ALA A 93 2.03 11.61 -0.09
CA ALA A 93 0.73 11.45 -0.73
C ALA A 93 0.86 11.12 -2.24
N THR A 94 1.77 11.80 -2.94
CA THR A 94 2.08 11.50 -4.35
C THR A 94 2.68 10.09 -4.53
N ALA A 95 3.59 9.68 -3.64
CA ALA A 95 4.17 8.34 -3.67
C ALA A 95 3.13 7.25 -3.43
N LEU A 96 2.22 7.44 -2.46
CA LEU A 96 1.10 6.55 -2.19
C LEU A 96 0.14 6.45 -3.38
N ALA A 97 -0.17 7.57 -4.04
CA ALA A 97 -1.02 7.57 -5.23
C ALA A 97 -0.38 6.79 -6.39
N GLY A 98 0.91 6.98 -6.65
CA GLY A 98 1.64 6.23 -7.67
C GLY A 98 1.75 4.74 -7.35
N ALA A 99 1.98 4.39 -6.08
CA ALA A 99 2.01 3.01 -5.63
C ALA A 99 0.64 2.34 -5.77
N GLY A 100 -0.45 2.99 -5.34
CA GLY A 100 -1.81 2.47 -5.47
C GLY A 100 -2.28 2.29 -6.91
N ALA A 101 -1.70 3.01 -7.87
CA ALA A 101 -1.99 2.86 -9.29
C ALA A 101 -1.32 1.62 -9.93
N THR A 102 -0.29 1.07 -9.30
CA THR A 102 0.57 0.01 -9.89
C THR A 102 0.76 -1.22 -9.00
N SER A 103 0.36 -1.14 -7.74
CA SER A 103 0.60 -2.15 -6.71
C SER A 103 -0.60 -2.27 -5.80
N ARG A 104 -0.75 -3.44 -5.16
CA ARG A 104 -1.71 -3.60 -4.05
C ARG A 104 -1.10 -3.03 -2.79
N LEU A 105 -1.86 -2.21 -2.07
CA LEU A 105 -1.41 -1.65 -0.80
C LEU A 105 -1.95 -2.48 0.37
N ALA A 106 -1.07 -2.75 1.33
CA ALA A 106 -1.37 -3.37 2.61
C ALA A 106 -0.95 -2.41 3.74
N VAL A 107 -1.48 -2.66 4.94
CA VAL A 107 -1.13 -1.89 6.15
C VAL A 107 -0.79 -2.80 7.32
N ALA A 108 0.09 -2.33 8.20
CA ALA A 108 0.41 -2.94 9.48
C ALA A 108 0.30 -1.89 10.59
N LEU A 109 -0.26 -2.24 11.75
CA LEU A 109 -0.31 -1.36 12.92
C LEU A 109 1.05 -1.31 13.63
N CYS A 110 1.37 -0.16 14.21
CA CYS A 110 2.61 0.10 14.95
C CYS A 110 2.36 0.55 16.38
#